data_AF-A0A0D4DCB4-F1
#
_entry.id   AF-A0A0D4DCB4-F1
#
_cell.length_a   1.000
_cell.length_b   1.000
_cell.length_c   1.000
_cell.angle_alpha   90.00
_cell.angle_beta   90.00
_cell.angle_gamma   90.00
#
_symmetry.space_group_name_H-M   'P 1'
#
loop_
_entity.id
_entity.type
_entity.pdbx_description
1 polymer ?
#
loop_
_entity_poly.entity_id
_entity_poly.type
_entity_poly.pdbx_seq_one_letter_code
_entity_poly.pdbx_strand_id
1 'polypeptide(L)' 'MHRDLDAVYSAIELPWSNGQAEGQINRLKTIKRAMHGRAGPELLRARMLPLDQNRHHTK' A
#
# COMPACT_ATOMS: atom_id res chain seq x y z
N MET A 1 -6.34 26.75 0.63
CA MET A 1 -7.79 26.48 0.72
C MET A 1 -8.40 26.05 -0.61
N HIS A 2 -8.16 26.76 -1.73
CA HIS A 2 -8.71 26.34 -3.04
C HIS A 2 -8.23 24.96 -3.53
N ARG A 3 -6.99 24.57 -3.23
CA ARG A 3 -6.40 23.30 -3.69
C ARG A 3 -7.06 22.05 -3.09
N ASP A 4 -7.58 22.16 -1.87
CA ASP A 4 -8.30 21.06 -1.22
C ASP A 4 -9.71 20.91 -1.80
N LEU A 5 -10.35 22.03 -2.19
CA LEU A 5 -11.65 22.02 -2.86
C LEU A 5 -11.56 21.33 -4.23
N ASP A 6 -10.57 21.67 -5.05
CA ASP A 6 -10.37 21.05 -6.37
C ASP A 6 -10.17 19.53 -6.26
N ALA A 7 -9.46 19.08 -5.23
CA ALA A 7 -9.27 17.66 -4.96
C ALA A 7 -10.58 16.94 -4.57
N VAL A 8 -11.42 17.60 -3.76
CA VAL A 8 -12.74 17.06 -3.37
C VAL A 8 -13.69 16.99 -4.56
N TYR A 9 -13.74 18.04 -5.39
CA TYR A 9 -14.54 18.02 -6.61
C TYR A 9 -14.09 16.91 -7.56
N SER A 10 -12.78 16.80 -7.79
CA SER A 10 -12.20 15.74 -8.64
C SER A 10 -12.51 14.33 -8.11
N ALA A 11 -12.57 14.14 -6.79
CA ALA A 11 -12.87 12.84 -6.19
C ALA A 11 -14.34 12.40 -6.39
N ILE A 12 -15.25 13.34 -6.66
CA ILE A 12 -16.67 13.08 -6.94
C ILE A 12 -16.89 12.94 -8.46
N GLU A 13 -16.21 13.77 -9.25
CA GLU A 13 -16.39 13.84 -10.71
C GLU A 13 -15.67 12.71 -11.46
N LEU A 14 -14.49 12.31 -11.00
CA LEU A 14 -13.66 11.32 -11.70
C LEU A 14 -13.92 9.91 -11.17
N PRO A 15 -14.04 8.90 -12.04
CA PRO A 15 -14.28 7.52 -11.60
C PRO A 15 -13.02 6.83 -11.05
N TRP A 16 -11.85 7.47 -11.13
CA TRP A 16 -10.58 6.96 -10.62
C TRP A 16 -10.16 7.69 -9.34
N SER A 17 -9.64 6.93 -8.38
CA SER A 17 -9.14 7.47 -7.10
C SER A 17 -7.71 7.02 -6.82
N ASN A 18 -6.92 7.90 -6.19
CA ASN A 18 -5.58 7.56 -5.70
C ASN A 18 -5.60 6.73 -4.40
N GLY A 19 -6.79 6.48 -3.82
CA GLY A 19 -6.93 5.85 -2.51
C GLY A 19 -6.29 4.46 -2.41
N GLN A 20 -6.30 3.67 -3.49
CA GLN A 20 -5.59 2.38 -3.51
C GLN A 20 -4.07 2.56 -3.38
N ALA A 21 -3.49 3.49 -4.14
CA ALA A 21 -2.05 3.76 -4.08
C ALA A 21 -1.65 4.32 -2.70
N GLU A 22 -2.43 5.27 -2.18
CA GLU A 22 -2.22 5.84 -0.84
C GLU A 22 -2.32 4.77 0.26
N GLY A 23 -3.30 3.87 0.15
CA GLY A 23 -3.46 2.74 1.06
C GLY A 23 -2.24 1.81 1.07
N GLN A 24 -1.72 1.45 -0.11
CA GLN A 24 -0.50 0.64 -0.22
C GLN A 24 0.72 1.34 0.36
N ILE A 25 0.89 2.64 0.09
CA ILE A 25 1.98 3.46 0.65
C ILE A 25 1.87 3.53 2.17
N ASN A 26 0.66 3.71 2.71
CA ASN A 26 0.44 3.75 4.15
C ASN A 26 0.77 2.39 4.80
N ARG A 27 0.33 1.28 4.19
CA ARG A 27 0.69 -0.07 4.64
C ARG A 27 2.21 -0.29 4.65
N LEU A 28 2.91 0.14 3.59
CA LEU A 28 4.37 0.07 3.50
C LEU A 28 5.06 0.85 4.63
N LYS A 29 4.64 2.09 4.85
CA LYS A 29 5.19 2.94 5.92
C LYS A 29 5.00 2.31 7.29
N THR A 30 3.83 1.75 7.56
CA THR A 30 3.50 1.07 8.82
C THR A 30 4.41 -0.15 9.06
N ILE A 31 4.53 -1.04 8.07
CA ILE A 31 5.37 -2.24 8.20
C ILE A 31 6.85 -1.85 8.37
N LYS A 32 7.35 -0.92 7.55
CA LYS A 32 8.72 -0.41 7.67
C LYS A 32 8.99 0.18 9.06
N ARG A 33 8.06 0.94 9.63
CA ARG A 33 8.20 1.56 10.96
C ARG A 33 8.28 0.51 12.07
N ALA A 34 7.47 -0.55 12.00
CA ALA A 34 7.54 -1.65 12.97
C ALA A 34 8.90 -2.38 12.94
N MET A 35 9.58 -2.36 11.79
CA MET A 35 10.83 -3.07 11.54
C MET A 35 12.10 -2.24 11.76
N HIS A 36 11.96 -0.93 12.01
CA HIS A 36 13.09 -0.02 12.07
C HIS A 36 14.17 -0.51 13.06
N GLY A 37 15.40 -0.65 12.57
CA GLY A 37 16.57 -1.14 13.34
C GLY A 37 16.60 -2.65 13.61
N ARG A 38 15.60 -3.43 13.19
CA ARG A 38 15.46 -4.85 13.53
C ARG A 38 15.46 -5.80 12.33
N ALA A 39 15.23 -5.29 11.11
CA ALA A 39 15.14 -6.13 9.92
C ALA A 39 15.47 -5.38 8.62
N GLY A 40 15.99 -6.14 7.64
CA GLY A 40 16.42 -5.65 6.33
C GLY A 40 15.33 -5.59 5.26
N PRO A 41 15.67 -5.07 4.05
CA PRO A 41 14.74 -4.89 2.94
C PRO A 41 14.15 -6.19 2.39
N GLU A 42 14.82 -7.32 2.55
CA GLU A 42 14.35 -8.66 2.15
C GLU A 42 13.14 -9.06 2.98
N LEU A 43 13.18 -8.84 4.30
CA LEU A 43 12.05 -9.13 5.18
C LEU A 43 10.89 -8.18 4.93
N LEU A 44 11.17 -6.94 4.54
CA LEU A 44 10.13 -5.97 4.20
C LEU A 44 9.37 -6.42 2.96
N ARG A 45 10.08 -6.87 1.93
CA ARG A 45 9.50 -7.46 0.72
C ARG A 45 8.65 -8.69 1.04
N ALA A 46 9.18 -9.61 1.85
CA ALA A 46 8.45 -10.81 2.25
C ALA A 46 7.12 -10.51 2.97
N ARG A 47 7.06 -9.44 3.79
CA ARG A 47 5.82 -9.01 4.46
C ARG A 47 4.86 -8.23 3.57
N MET A 48 5.38 -7.60 2.52
CA MET A 48 4.57 -6.85 1.55
C MET A 48 3.84 -7.79 0.59
N LEU A 49 4.53 -8.85 0.15
CA LEU A 49 4.02 -9.79 -0.84
C LEU A 49 2.82 -10.59 -0.30
N PRO A 50 1.78 -10.81 -1.12
CA PRO A 50 0.74 -11.79 -0.81
C PRO A 50 1.38 -13.16 -0.58
N LEU A 51 0.83 -13.93 0.37
CA LEU A 51 1.18 -15.33 0.48
C LEU A 51 0.77 -16.01 -0.83
N ASP A 52 1.74 -16.58 -1.53
CA ASP A 52 1.44 -17.37 -2.72
C ASP A 52 0.67 -18.63 -2.32
N GLN A 53 -0.65 -18.59 -2.52
CA GLN A 53 -1.54 -19.71 -2.20
C GLN A 53 -1.40 -20.87 -3.19
N ASN A 54 -0.73 -20.67 -4.34
CA ASN A 54 -0.60 -21.70 -5.38
C ASN A 54 0.53 -22.70 -5.14
N ARG A 55 1.38 -22.49 -4.15
CA ARG A 55 2.49 -23.42 -3.82
C ARG A 55 2.03 -24.77 -3.25
N HIS A 56 0.74 -24.92 -2.95
CA HIS A 56 0.17 -26.12 -2.33
C HIS A 56 -0.57 -27.06 -3.30
N HIS A 57 -0.68 -26.75 -4.61
CA HIS A 57 -1.49 -27.56 -5.54
C HIS A 57 -0.71 -28.43 -6.54
N THR A 58 0.64 -28.47 -6.50
CA THR A 58 1.38 -29.47 -7.28
C THR A 58 1.58 -30.74 -6.46
N LYS A 59 0.69 -31.71 -6.66
CA LYS A 59 0.98 -33.14 -6.48
C LYS A 59 1.50 -33.71 -7.79
#